data_AF-A0A4V6J1G4-F1
#
_entry.id   AF-A0A4V6J1G4-F1
#
_cell.length_a   1.000
_cell.length_b   1.000
_cell.length_c   1.000
_cell.angle_alpha   90.00
_cell.angle_beta   90.00
_cell.angle_gamma   90.00
#
_symmetry.space_group_name_H-M   'P 1'
#
loop_
_entity.id
_entity.type
_entity.pdbx_description
1 polymer ?
#
loop_
_entity_poly.entity_id
_entity_poly.type
_entity_poly.pdbx_seq_one_letter_code
_entity_poly.pdbx_strand_id
1 'polypeptide(L)'
;MNLQGGTFILWRGIPLIPSDKLFVDGLKNPKGQGGKTNILLIRSGESKRGVLGLYQEGLPNEQSRGLSVRFRGIDDNGVASYLLSLYCSAAILADDAIAVLEDVEVGEYYDYE
;
A
#
# COMPACT_ATOMS: atom_id res chain seq x y z
N MET A 1 -7.14 -18.60 -2.77
CA MET A 1 -5.67 -18.90 -2.78
C MET A 1 -5.12 -18.59 -1.40
N ASN A 2 -4.22 -19.42 -0.84
CA ASN A 2 -3.51 -19.08 0.40
C ASN A 2 -2.20 -18.37 0.05
N LEU A 3 -2.03 -17.14 0.56
CA LEU A 3 -0.80 -16.36 0.40
C LEU A 3 -0.40 -15.84 1.78
N GLN A 4 0.81 -16.20 2.24
CA GLN A 4 1.34 -15.80 3.55
C GLN A 4 0.39 -16.11 4.73
N GLY A 5 -0.38 -17.22 4.64
CA GLY A 5 -1.34 -17.61 5.66
C GLY A 5 -2.72 -16.97 5.53
N GLY A 6 -2.91 -15.98 4.66
CA GLY A 6 -4.20 -15.37 4.35
C GLY A 6 -4.91 -16.06 3.19
N THR A 7 -6.24 -16.14 3.25
CA THR A 7 -7.08 -16.66 2.17
C THR A 7 -7.71 -15.50 1.40
N PHE A 8 -7.48 -15.46 0.09
CA PHE A 8 -7.98 -14.39 -0.79
C PHE A 8 -8.88 -14.91 -1.90
N ILE A 9 -9.85 -14.06 -2.27
CA ILE A 9 -10.72 -14.24 -3.44
C ILE A 9 -9.89 -14.09 -4.72
N LEU A 10 -10.24 -14.85 -5.75
CA LEU A 10 -9.64 -14.77 -7.07
C LEU A 10 -10.69 -14.35 -8.09
N TRP A 11 -10.28 -13.55 -9.06
CA TRP A 11 -11.04 -13.28 -10.28
C TRP A 11 -10.19 -13.64 -11.49
N ARG A 12 -10.67 -14.60 -12.32
CA ARG A 12 -9.93 -15.13 -13.48
C ARG A 12 -8.47 -15.55 -13.14
N GLY A 13 -8.28 -16.12 -11.96
CA GLY A 13 -6.96 -16.55 -11.47
C GLY A 13 -6.09 -15.43 -10.88
N ILE A 14 -6.54 -14.18 -10.87
CA ILE A 14 -5.83 -13.04 -10.28
C ILE A 14 -6.38 -12.76 -8.87
N PRO A 15 -5.53 -12.67 -7.83
CA PRO A 15 -6.00 -12.43 -6.47
C PRO A 15 -6.46 -10.99 -6.24
N LEU A 16 -7.57 -10.83 -5.52
CA LEU A 16 -8.03 -9.55 -4.99
C LEU A 16 -7.41 -9.35 -3.60
N ILE A 17 -6.49 -8.39 -3.50
CA ILE A 17 -5.79 -8.07 -2.26
C ILE A 17 -6.45 -6.84 -1.62
N PRO A 18 -7.04 -6.96 -0.40
CA PRO A 18 -7.65 -5.82 0.27
C PRO A 18 -6.58 -4.84 0.77
N SER A 19 -6.87 -3.55 0.66
CA SER A 19 -6.07 -2.48 1.24
C SER A 19 -6.97 -1.36 1.74
N ASP A 20 -6.78 -0.95 3.00
CA ASP A 20 -7.46 0.19 3.62
C ASP A 20 -6.88 1.55 3.17
N LYS A 21 -5.91 1.55 2.24
CA LYS A 21 -5.29 2.76 1.69
C LYS A 21 -5.94 3.22 0.39
N LEU A 22 -6.86 2.42 -0.16
CA LEU A 22 -7.80 2.86 -1.19
C LEU A 22 -9.01 3.44 -0.46
N PHE A 23 -8.95 4.73 -0.18
CA PHE A 23 -9.97 5.42 0.60
C PHE A 23 -11.33 5.37 -0.08
N VAL A 24 -12.38 5.36 0.73
CA VAL A 24 -13.76 5.53 0.28
C VAL A 24 -14.10 7.01 0.43
N ASP A 25 -14.57 7.64 -0.65
CA ASP A 25 -14.81 9.09 -0.75
C ASP A 25 -13.61 9.95 -0.37
N GLY A 26 -12.39 9.43 -0.56
CA GLY A 26 -11.15 10.10 -0.18
C GLY A 26 -10.91 10.20 1.34
N LEU A 27 -11.73 9.52 2.16
CA LEU A 27 -11.64 9.53 3.62
C LEU A 27 -10.97 8.26 4.16
N LYS A 28 -10.03 8.44 5.11
CA LYS A 28 -9.40 7.32 5.83
C LYS A 28 -10.40 6.52 6.67
N ASN A 29 -11.38 7.21 7.27
CA ASN A 29 -12.45 6.62 8.08
C ASN A 29 -13.81 7.13 7.53
N PRO A 30 -14.38 6.46 6.52
CA PRO A 30 -15.69 6.83 5.98
C PRO A 30 -16.78 6.70 7.06
N LYS A 31 -17.74 7.62 7.07
CA LYS A 31 -18.82 7.69 8.09
C LYS A 31 -20.14 7.08 7.60
N GLY A 32 -20.29 6.83 6.30
CA GLY A 32 -21.49 6.29 5.67
C GLY A 32 -21.39 4.78 5.40
N GLN A 33 -22.52 4.17 5.08
CA GLN A 33 -22.62 2.75 4.67
C GLN A 33 -22.33 2.53 3.17
N GLY A 34 -21.98 3.59 2.44
CA GLY A 34 -21.65 3.57 1.02
C GLY A 34 -20.57 4.58 0.68
N GLY A 35 -20.36 4.82 -0.61
CA GLY A 35 -19.35 5.72 -1.13
C GLY A 35 -18.67 5.13 -2.36
N LYS A 36 -17.67 5.84 -2.87
CA LYS A 36 -16.88 5.45 -4.04
C LYS A 36 -15.43 5.20 -3.66
N THR A 37 -14.86 4.16 -4.23
CA THR A 37 -13.43 3.84 -4.12
C THR A 37 -12.89 3.42 -5.49
N ASN A 38 -11.61 3.09 -5.55
CA ASN A 38 -10.97 2.62 -6.76
C ASN A 38 -10.45 1.20 -6.56
N ILE A 39 -10.33 0.44 -7.65
CA ILE A 39 -9.63 -0.85 -7.65
C ILE A 39 -8.40 -0.73 -8.56
N LEU A 40 -7.25 -1.17 -8.08
CA LEU A 40 -6.00 -1.17 -8.83
C LEU A 40 -5.67 -2.57 -9.33
N LEU A 41 -5.26 -2.67 -10.58
CA LEU A 41 -4.64 -3.86 -11.16
C LEU A 41 -3.17 -3.55 -11.44
N ILE A 42 -2.25 -4.35 -10.87
CA ILE A 42 -0.81 -4.09 -10.93
C ILE A 42 -0.07 -5.34 -11.41
N ARG A 43 0.76 -5.19 -12.45
CA ARG A 43 1.78 -6.16 -12.85
C ARG A 43 3.08 -5.78 -12.15
N SER A 44 3.63 -6.65 -11.30
CA SER A 44 4.87 -6.39 -10.55
C SER A 44 6.11 -7.08 -11.11
N GLY A 45 7.28 -6.48 -10.89
CA GLY A 45 8.59 -7.06 -11.18
C GLY A 45 9.26 -6.55 -12.46
N GLU A 46 10.60 -6.47 -12.42
CA GLU A 46 11.41 -5.85 -13.46
C GLU A 46 11.40 -6.65 -14.76
N SER A 47 11.56 -7.98 -14.66
CA SER A 47 11.55 -8.90 -15.81
C SER A 47 10.26 -8.86 -16.62
N LYS A 48 9.15 -8.45 -15.97
CA LYS A 48 7.83 -8.30 -16.59
C LYS A 48 7.54 -6.86 -17.01
N ARG A 49 8.53 -5.95 -16.92
CA ARG A 49 8.35 -4.50 -17.11
C ARG A 49 7.14 -4.00 -16.31
N GLY A 50 7.09 -4.40 -15.05
CA GLY A 50 6.01 -4.10 -14.12
C GLY A 50 6.28 -2.86 -13.27
N VAL A 51 5.50 -2.73 -12.20
CA VAL A 51 5.71 -1.77 -11.13
C VAL A 51 6.77 -2.30 -10.16
N LEU A 52 7.68 -1.41 -9.75
CA LEU A 52 8.76 -1.65 -8.82
C LEU A 52 8.68 -0.72 -7.61
N GLY A 53 9.02 -1.23 -6.44
CA GLY A 53 9.32 -0.41 -5.27
C GLY A 53 10.80 -0.05 -5.25
N LEU A 54 11.11 1.22 -4.95
CA LEU A 54 12.46 1.75 -4.82
C LEU A 54 12.72 2.08 -3.36
N TYR A 55 13.94 1.81 -2.88
CA TYR A 55 14.40 2.20 -1.56
C TYR A 55 15.88 2.59 -1.64
N GLN A 56 16.34 3.39 -0.67
CA GLN A 56 17.75 3.78 -0.60
C GLN A 56 18.56 2.68 0.10
N GLU A 57 19.63 2.22 -0.55
CA GLU A 57 20.59 1.27 0.05
C GLU A 57 21.72 1.97 0.79
N GLY A 58 22.33 1.27 1.74
CA GLY A 58 23.53 1.73 2.45
C GLY A 58 23.25 2.85 3.45
N LEU A 59 22.06 2.85 4.05
CA LEU A 59 21.71 3.87 5.05
C LEU A 59 22.49 3.65 6.36
N PRO A 60 23.05 4.71 6.96
CA PRO A 60 23.62 4.60 8.31
C PRO A 60 22.53 4.19 9.32
N ASN A 61 22.79 3.13 10.09
CA ASN A 61 21.85 2.53 11.04
C ASN A 61 20.55 2.00 10.39
N GLU A 62 20.67 1.39 9.21
CA GLU A 62 19.57 0.70 8.53
C GLU A 62 19.04 -0.48 9.38
N GLN A 63 17.73 -0.53 9.59
CA GLN A 63 17.05 -1.61 10.32
C GLN A 63 16.28 -2.54 9.38
N SER A 64 15.78 -2.00 8.27
CA SER A 64 15.14 -2.72 7.19
C SER A 64 15.25 -1.88 5.91
N ARG A 65 14.85 -2.43 4.76
CA ARG A 65 15.01 -1.79 3.44
C ARG A 65 14.53 -0.33 3.44
N GLY A 66 15.47 0.59 3.30
CA GLY A 66 15.17 2.03 3.24
C GLY A 66 14.79 2.66 4.59
N LEU A 67 14.83 1.94 5.70
CA LEU A 67 14.48 2.43 7.04
C LEU A 67 15.75 2.63 7.89
N SER A 68 16.03 3.88 8.24
CA SER A 68 17.11 4.26 9.17
C SER A 68 16.54 4.70 10.51
N VAL A 69 17.11 4.19 11.61
CA VAL A 69 16.75 4.60 12.97
C VAL A 69 17.99 5.17 13.66
N ARG A 70 17.90 6.41 14.16
CA ARG A 70 19.05 7.11 14.77
C ARG A 70 18.69 7.69 16.13
N PHE A 71 19.53 7.44 17.12
CA PHE A 71 19.42 8.09 18.42
C PHE A 71 19.92 9.55 18.32
N ARG A 72 19.09 10.50 18.76
CA ARG A 72 19.40 11.94 18.74
C ARG A 72 19.95 12.48 20.06
N GLY A 73 20.02 11.65 21.10
CA GLY A 73 20.43 12.06 22.45
C GLY A 73 19.25 12.18 23.41
N ILE A 74 19.56 12.70 24.60
CA ILE A 74 18.63 13.00 25.69
C ILE A 74 18.65 14.52 25.87
N ASP A 75 17.49 15.17 25.95
CA ASP A 75 17.40 16.61 26.19
C ASP A 75 17.55 16.98 27.68
N ASP A 76 17.58 18.28 27.99
CA ASP A 76 17.75 18.79 29.36
C ASP A 76 16.59 18.42 30.30
N ASN A 77 15.45 17.94 29.74
CA ASN A 77 14.32 17.44 30.49
C ASN A 77 14.35 15.91 30.68
N GLY A 78 15.42 15.24 30.23
CA GLY A 78 15.58 13.79 30.32
C GLY A 78 14.83 12.99 29.25
N VAL A 79 14.38 13.62 28.16
CA VAL A 79 13.64 12.93 27.08
C VAL A 79 14.60 12.37 26.04
N ALA A 80 14.61 11.04 25.88
CA ALA A 80 15.35 10.35 24.84
C ALA A 80 14.64 10.46 23.48
N SER A 81 15.35 10.96 22.46
CA SER A 81 14.79 11.17 21.11
C SER A 81 15.38 10.21 20.08
N TYR A 82 14.51 9.65 19.23
CA TYR A 82 14.89 8.81 18.10
C TYR A 82 14.32 9.38 16.80
N LEU A 83 15.15 9.42 15.75
CA LEU A 83 14.72 9.79 14.40
C LEU A 83 14.56 8.53 13.56
N LEU A 84 13.34 8.33 13.08
CA LEU A 84 13.01 7.29 12.11
C LEU A 84 12.87 7.94 10.72
N SER A 85 13.63 7.45 9.76
CA SER A 85 13.61 7.94 8.37
C SER A 85 13.36 6.78 7.42
N LEU A 86 12.27 6.84 6.66
CA LEU A 86 11.90 5.86 5.65
C LEU A 86 12.05 6.47 4.26
N TYR A 87 12.93 5.88 3.45
CA TYR A 87 13.19 6.27 2.07
C TYR A 87 12.54 5.25 1.14
N CYS A 88 11.40 5.62 0.56
CA CYS A 88 10.67 4.78 -0.37
C CYS A 88 10.16 5.58 -1.58
N SER A 89 10.11 4.93 -2.73
CA SER A 89 9.44 5.42 -3.93
C SER A 89 8.90 4.23 -4.72
N ALA A 90 8.22 4.48 -5.83
CA ALA A 90 7.77 3.46 -6.77
C ALA A 90 7.99 3.93 -8.21
N ALA A 91 8.26 2.99 -9.11
CA ALA A 91 8.44 3.24 -10.54
C ALA A 91 7.57 2.31 -11.37
N ILE A 92 6.97 2.86 -12.43
CA ILE A 92 6.16 2.13 -13.40
C ILE A 92 7.00 2.00 -14.67
N LEU A 93 7.41 0.79 -15.03
CA LEU A 93 8.33 0.56 -16.16
C LEU A 93 7.65 0.52 -17.54
N ALA A 94 6.34 0.37 -17.57
CA ALA A 94 5.53 0.37 -18.79
C ALA A 94 4.12 0.89 -18.47
N ASP A 95 3.53 1.65 -19.39
CA ASP A 95 2.22 2.28 -19.19
C ASP A 95 1.09 1.25 -18.97
N ASP A 96 1.25 0.04 -19.50
CA ASP A 96 0.31 -1.09 -19.35
C ASP A 96 0.51 -1.89 -18.05
N ALA A 97 1.49 -1.50 -17.21
CA ALA A 97 1.79 -2.23 -15.98
C ALA A 97 0.81 -1.96 -14.83
N ILE A 98 -0.01 -0.90 -14.94
CA ILE A 98 -1.01 -0.53 -13.95
C ILE A 98 -2.30 -0.08 -14.63
N ALA A 99 -3.43 -0.43 -14.03
CA ALA A 99 -4.74 0.07 -14.42
C ALA A 99 -5.58 0.38 -13.18
N VAL A 100 -6.52 1.32 -13.32
CA VAL A 100 -7.43 1.73 -12.26
C VAL A 100 -8.85 1.60 -12.77
N LEU A 101 -9.70 0.91 -11.99
CA LEU A 101 -11.14 1.03 -12.11
C LEU A 101 -11.59 2.09 -11.11
N GLU A 102 -12.05 3.22 -11.62
CA GLU A 102 -12.45 4.38 -10.83
C GLU A 102 -13.93 4.31 -10.44
N ASP A 103 -14.30 5.06 -9.39
CA ASP A 103 -15.68 5.28 -8.97
C ASP A 103 -16.49 4.00 -8.65
N VAL A 104 -15.82 2.98 -8.09
CA VAL A 104 -16.44 1.74 -7.64
C VAL A 104 -17.33 2.01 -6.43
N GLU A 105 -18.63 1.77 -6.60
CA GLU A 105 -19.63 1.93 -5.54
C GLU A 105 -19.59 0.75 -4.56
N VAL A 106 -19.58 1.05 -3.27
CA VAL A 106 -19.51 0.04 -2.19
C VAL A 106 -20.78 -0.01 -1.32
N GLY A 107 -21.83 0.73 -1.70
CA GLY A 107 -23.08 0.86 -0.93
C GLY A 107 -24.27 0.09 -1.51
N GLU A 108 -24.10 -0.62 -2.63
CA GLU A 108 -25.20 -1.31 -3.32
C GLU A 108 -25.42 -2.72 -2.74
N TYR A 109 -26.66 -3.01 -2.35
CA TYR A 109 -27.07 -4.32 -1.83
C TYR A 109 -28.22 -4.86 -2.67
N TYR A 110 -28.14 -6.14 -3.04
CA TYR A 110 -29.20 -6.82 -3.79
C TYR A 110 -30.27 -7.37 -2.86
N ASP A 111 -31.53 -7.10 -3.16
CA ASP A 111 -32.67 -7.79 -2.57
C ASP A 111 -32.97 -9.03 -3.42
N TYR A 112 -33.01 -10.20 -2.78
CA TYR A 112 -33.26 -11.47 -3.45
C TYR A 112 -34.68 -11.91 -3.09
N GLU A 113 -35.63 -11.65 -3.99
CA GLU A 113 -36.99 -12.22 -3.95
C GLU A 113 -37.00 -13.72 -4.30
#